data_AF-A0A2N2PWS5-F1
#
_entry.id   AF-A0A2N2PWS5-F1
#
_cell.length_a   1.000
_cell.length_b   1.000
_cell.length_c   1.000
_cell.angle_alpha   90.00
_cell.angle_beta   90.00
_cell.angle_gamma   90.00
#
_symmetry.space_group_name_H-M   'P 1'
#
loop_
_entity.id
_entity.type
_entity.pdbx_description
1 polymer ?
#
loop_
_entity_poly.entity_id
_entity_poly.type
_entity_poly.pdbx_seq_one_letter_code
_entity_poly.pdbx_strand_id
1 'polypeptide(L)' 'MRLAQAHANVYMDLAGDVYTGGVVEALVREVGTDRIMFASDMTWIDPRPQLGCILDADISPEAKAKILGENVVRLFGLQI' A
#
# COMPACT_ATOMS: atom_id res chain seq x y z
N MET A 1 1.21 -9.70 -8.36
CA MET A 1 0.04 -8.89 -8.76
C MET A 1 -1.08 -9.69 -9.44
N ARG A 2 -0.82 -10.80 -10.18
CA ARG A 2 -1.84 -11.61 -10.89
C ARG A 2 -3.09 -11.99 -10.08
N LEU A 3 -2.95 -12.44 -8.83
CA LEU A 3 -4.10 -12.80 -7.99
C LEU A 3 -4.98 -11.59 -7.68
N ALA A 4 -4.37 -10.45 -7.36
CA ALA A 4 -5.10 -9.20 -7.13
C ALA A 4 -5.78 -8.67 -8.41
N GLN A 5 -5.21 -8.93 -9.58
CA GLN A 5 -5.85 -8.61 -10.87
C GLN A 5 -7.05 -9.52 -11.16
N ALA A 6 -6.96 -10.80 -10.82
CA ALA A 6 -8.01 -11.79 -11.07
C ALA A 6 -9.17 -11.72 -10.06
N HIS A 7 -8.92 -11.23 -8.84
CA HIS A 7 -9.87 -11.29 -7.74
C HIS A 7 -9.99 -9.95 -7.02
N ALA A 8 -11.20 -9.38 -6.99
CA ALA A 8 -11.48 -8.08 -6.38
C ALA A 8 -11.30 -8.07 -4.84
N ASN A 9 -11.36 -9.23 -4.19
CA ASN A 9 -11.22 -9.41 -2.74
C ASN A 9 -9.78 -9.73 -2.29
N VAL A 10 -8.80 -9.66 -3.19
CA VAL A 10 -7.38 -9.77 -2.84
C VAL A 10 -6.80 -8.37 -2.70
N TYR A 11 -6.10 -8.16 -1.59
CA TYR A 11 -5.46 -6.90 -1.18
C TYR A 11 -3.95 -7.10 -1.10
N MET A 12 -3.20 -6.01 -1.20
CA MET A 12 -1.74 -6.00 -1.10
C MET A 12 -1.31 -5.03 0.00
N ASP A 13 -0.28 -5.39 0.75
CA ASP A 13 0.40 -4.47 1.65
C ASP A 13 1.87 -4.29 1.26
N LEU A 14 2.58 -3.43 1.98
CA LEU A 14 3.98 -3.05 1.73
C LEU A 14 4.95 -3.54 2.82
N ALA A 15 4.51 -4.45 3.70
CA ALA A 15 5.39 -5.06 4.70
C ALA A 15 6.50 -5.89 4.04
N GLY A 16 7.61 -6.08 4.75
CA GLY A 16 8.75 -6.86 4.28
C GLY A 16 9.75 -6.05 3.46
N ASP A 17 10.54 -6.75 2.65
CA ASP A 17 11.67 -6.19 1.90
C ASP A 17 11.28 -5.51 0.58
N VAL A 18 10.24 -4.68 0.61
CA VAL A 18 9.66 -4.02 -0.57
C VAL A 18 10.22 -2.60 -0.71
N TYR A 19 11.50 -2.49 -1.06
CA TYR A 19 12.21 -1.19 -1.19
C TYR A 19 12.50 -0.77 -2.64
N THR A 20 11.97 -1.51 -3.63
CA THR A 20 12.26 -1.23 -5.03
C THR A 20 11.53 0.04 -5.48
N GLY A 21 12.28 1.02 -6.00
CA GLY A 21 11.68 2.21 -6.60
C GLY A 21 10.70 1.85 -7.72
N GLY A 22 9.57 2.57 -7.81
CA GLY A 22 8.52 2.29 -8.78
C GLY A 22 7.52 1.20 -8.37
N VAL A 23 7.73 0.51 -7.24
CA VAL A 23 6.84 -0.59 -6.82
C VAL A 23 5.45 -0.10 -6.43
N VAL A 24 5.35 1.07 -5.78
CA VAL A 24 4.08 1.64 -5.35
C VAL A 24 3.27 2.08 -6.57
N GLU A 25 3.92 2.73 -7.53
CA GLU A 25 3.36 3.13 -8.82
C GLU A 25 2.89 1.92 -9.63
N ALA A 26 3.69 0.84 -9.65
CA ALA A 26 3.31 -0.40 -10.30
C ALA A 26 2.09 -1.04 -9.65
N LEU A 27 2.03 -1.11 -8.32
CA LEU A 27 0.86 -1.60 -7.60
C LEU A 27 -0.37 -0.77 -7.90
N VAL A 28 -0.28 0.57 -7.83
CA VAL A 28 -1.39 1.48 -8.13
C VAL A 28 -1.89 1.27 -9.56
N ARG A 29 -0.99 1.18 -10.54
CA ARG A 29 -1.32 0.95 -11.96
C ARG A 29 -1.96 -0.41 -12.21
N GLU A 30 -1.47 -1.46 -11.55
CA GLU A 30 -1.85 -2.85 -11.86
C GLU A 30 -2.97 -3.42 -10.99
N VAL A 31 -3.08 -2.97 -9.75
CA VAL A 31 -4.02 -3.49 -8.73
C VAL A 31 -5.14 -2.48 -8.44
N GLY A 32 -4.84 -1.19 -8.58
CA GLY A 32 -5.72 -0.10 -8.19
C GLY A 32 -5.49 0.30 -6.73
N THR A 33 -5.49 1.61 -6.50
CA THR A 33 -5.20 2.25 -5.21
C THR A 33 -6.05 1.72 -4.05
N ASP A 34 -7.33 1.41 -4.27
CA ASP A 34 -8.27 1.04 -3.20
C ASP A 34 -8.00 -0.32 -2.54
N ARG A 35 -6.97 -1.05 -3.00
CA ARG A 35 -6.63 -2.39 -2.49
C ARG A 35 -5.18 -2.52 -2.06
N ILE A 36 -4.50 -1.39 -1.86
CA ILE A 36 -3.12 -1.32 -1.41
C ILE A 36 -3.10 -0.64 -0.04
N MET A 37 -2.32 -1.16 0.89
CA MET A 37 -2.20 -0.58 2.23
C MET A 37 -0.75 -0.50 2.69
N PHE A 38 -0.46 0.50 3.52
CA PHE A 38 0.74 0.52 4.33
C PHE A 38 0.69 -0.63 5.35
N ALA A 39 1.79 -1.35 5.46
CA ALA A 39 2.06 -2.25 6.57
C ALA A 39 3.55 -2.12 6.93
N SER A 40 3.84 -2.16 8.22
CA SER A 40 5.14 -1.76 8.74
C SER A 40 6.11 -2.92 8.97
N ASP A 41 5.61 -4.15 9.04
CA ASP A 41 6.35 -5.33 9.48
C ASP A 41 7.11 -5.12 10.82
N MET A 42 6.51 -4.33 11.72
CA MET A 42 7.18 -3.87 12.92
C MET A 42 7.55 -5.00 13.88
N THR A 43 8.66 -4.73 14.57
CA THR A 43 9.62 -5.60 15.29
C THR A 43 10.64 -6.31 14.41
N TRP A 44 10.35 -6.52 13.12
CA TRP A 44 11.29 -7.13 12.18
C TRP A 44 12.02 -6.09 11.33
N ILE A 45 11.29 -5.09 10.84
CA ILE A 45 11.81 -4.07 9.92
C ILE A 45 11.51 -2.67 10.44
N ASP A 46 12.42 -1.73 10.16
CA ASP A 46 12.20 -0.31 10.40
C ASP A 46 11.12 0.20 9.43
N PRO A 47 10.03 0.86 9.88
CA PRO A 47 8.96 1.30 8.99
C PRO A 47 9.29 2.52 8.13
N ARG A 48 10.36 3.26 8.46
CA ARG A 48 10.69 4.54 7.81
C ARG A 48 11.00 4.40 6.32
N PRO A 49 11.72 3.38 5.83
CA PRO A 49 11.96 3.19 4.41
C PRO A 49 10.67 2.95 3.62
N GLN A 50 9.74 2.11 4.10
CA GLN A 50 8.44 1.86 3.45
C GLN A 50 7.59 3.12 3.41
N LEU A 51 7.56 3.88 4.51
CA LEU A 51 6.92 5.20 4.55
C LEU A 51 7.56 6.13 3.52
N GLY A 52 8.90 6.16 3.45
CA GLY A 52 9.64 6.91 2.43
C GLY A 52 9.23 6.52 1.01
N CYS A 53 9.15 5.23 0.69
CA CYS A 53 8.72 4.74 -0.61
C CYS A 53 7.31 5.22 -0.99
N ILE A 54 6.34 5.20 -0.06
CA ILE A 54 4.98 5.70 -0.33
C ILE A 54 4.97 7.22 -0.52
N LEU A 55 5.70 7.94 0.33
CA LEU A 55 5.74 9.40 0.32
C LEU A 55 6.44 9.94 -0.93
N ASP A 56 7.47 9.24 -1.42
CA ASP A 56 8.24 9.62 -2.61
C ASP A 56 7.60 9.14 -3.93
N ALA A 57 6.67 8.17 -3.88
CA ALA A 57 6.05 7.61 -5.08
C ALA A 57 5.35 8.69 -5.94
N ASP A 58 5.48 8.56 -7.26
CA ASP A 58 4.83 9.43 -8.25
C ASP A 58 3.37 9.02 -8.49
N ILE A 59 2.56 9.23 -7.45
CA ILE A 59 1.11 8.98 -7.43
C ILE A 59 0.40 10.18 -6.78
N SER A 60 -0.91 10.28 -7.01
CA SER A 60 -1.68 11.42 -6.49
C SER A 60 -1.69 11.47 -4.95
N PRO A 61 -1.82 12.67 -4.34
CA PRO A 61 -1.93 12.81 -2.89
C PRO A 61 -3.08 11.98 -2.29
N GLU A 62 -4.21 11.88 -3.00
CA GLU A 62 -5.37 11.07 -2.59
C GLU A 62 -5.00 9.58 -2.58
N ALA A 63 -4.18 9.13 -3.52
CA ALA A 63 -3.70 7.76 -3.54
C ALA A 63 -2.77 7.46 -2.36
N LYS A 64 -1.90 8.41 -1.99
CA LYS A 64 -1.05 8.31 -0.79
C LYS A 64 -1.90 8.22 0.48
N ALA A 65 -2.92 9.07 0.63
CA ALA A 65 -3.82 9.05 1.78
C ALA A 65 -4.57 7.70 1.91
N LYS A 66 -5.07 7.18 0.78
CA LYS A 66 -5.71 5.86 0.73
C LYS A 66 -4.79 4.74 1.19
N ILE A 67 -3.57 4.69 0.66
CA ILE A 67 -2.58 3.66 1.01
C ILE A 67 -2.15 3.79 2.48
N LEU A 68 -1.92 5.00 2.97
CA LEU A 68 -1.44 5.25 4.33
C LEU A 68 -2.49 4.99 5.41
N GLY A 69 -3.78 5.01 5.11
CA GLY A 69 -4.79 4.77 6.15
C GLY A 69 -6.23 4.54 5.69
N GLU A 70 -6.74 5.27 4.71
CA GLU A 70 -8.19 5.24 4.41
C GLU A 70 -8.66 3.85 3.96
N ASN A 71 -7.81 3.11 3.24
CA ASN A 71 -8.12 1.74 2.81
C ASN A 71 -8.26 0.78 3.99
N VAL A 72 -7.37 0.86 4.98
CA VAL A 72 -7.40 0.03 6.20
C VAL A 72 -8.66 0.35 7.00
N VAL A 73 -8.97 1.65 7.16
CA VAL A 73 -10.17 2.12 7.86
C VAL A 73 -11.43 1.56 7.23
N ARG A 74 -11.56 1.66 5.90
CA ARG A 74 -12.70 1.12 5.16
C ARG A 74 -12.76 -0.41 5.21
N LEU A 75 -11.63 -1.11 5.04
CA LEU A 75 -11.58 -2.57 4.96
C LEU A 75 -11.93 -3.23 6.31
N PHE A 76 -11.40 -2.68 7.40
CA PHE A 76 -11.60 -3.23 8.75
C PHE A 76 -12.76 -2.57 9.50
N GLY A 77 -13.44 -1.59 8.90
CA GLY A 77 -14.58 -0.90 9.52
C GLY A 77 -14.19 -0.10 10.77
N LEU A 78 -13.02 0.53 10.76
CA LEU A 78 -12.50 1.26 11.92
C LEU A 78 -13.25 2.59 12.10
N GLN A 79 -13.40 3.00 13.36
CA GLN A 79 -13.88 4.32 13.75
C GLN A 79 -12.67 5.09 14.29
N ILE A 80 -12.26 6.14 13.60
CA ILE A 80 -11.11 7.00 13.95
C ILE A 80 -11.54 8.46 13.99
#